data_AF-A0A147HT62-F1
#
_entry.id   AF-A0A147HT62-F1
#
_cell.length_a   1.000
_cell.length_b   1.000
_cell.length_c   1.000
_cell.angle_alpha   90.00
_cell.angle_beta   90.00
_cell.angle_gamma   90.00
#
_symmetry.space_group_name_H-M   'P 1'
#
loop_
_entity.id
_entity.type
_entity.pdbx_description
1 polymer ?
#
loop_
_entity_poly.entity_id
_entity_poly.type
_entity_poly.pdbx_seq_one_letter_code
_entity_poly.pdbx_strand_id
1 'polypeptide(L)' 'LKRHLTTCGLTPETYRAKWGLPLDYPMVAPGYSQRRSAIAASLQFNRGYRAIPQKAQASQV' A
#
# COMPACT_ATOMS: atom_id res chain seq x y z
N LEU A 1 4.35 -1.13 -8.60
CA LEU A 1 5.80 -1.32 -8.87
C LEU A 1 6.49 -2.09 -7.75
N LYS A 2 6.56 -1.59 -6.50
CA LYS A 2 7.22 -2.29 -5.37
C LYS A 2 6.89 -3.79 -5.23
N ARG A 3 5.60 -4.16 -5.28
CA ARG A 3 5.15 -5.57 -5.23
C ARG A 3 5.72 -6.42 -6.36
N HIS A 4 5.76 -5.89 -7.58
CA HIS A 4 6.28 -6.60 -8.74
C HIS A 4 7.80 -6.73 -8.69
N LEU A 5 8.51 -5.73 -8.15
CA LEU A 5 9.95 -5.82 -7.93
C LEU A 5 10.29 -6.99 -7.00
N THR A 6 9.55 -7.12 -5.88
CA THR A 6 9.73 -8.24 -4.95
C THR A 6 9.44 -9.59 -5.59
N THR A 7 8.40 -9.71 -6.42
CA THR A 7 8.11 -10.96 -7.16
C THR A 7 9.19 -11.31 -8.17
N CYS A 8 9.83 -10.31 -8.78
CA CYS A 8 10.97 -10.50 -9.67
C CYS A 8 12.31 -10.71 -8.92
N GLY A 9 12.31 -10.78 -7.58
CA GLY A 9 13.54 -10.89 -6.78
C GLY A 9 14.42 -9.63 -6.78
N LEU A 10 13.87 -8.49 -7.20
CA LEU A 10 14.59 -7.22 -7.30
C LEU A 10 14.28 -6.33 -6.10
N THR A 11 15.31 -5.70 -5.56
CA THR A 11 15.14 -4.64 -4.57
C THR A 11 14.85 -3.30 -5.27
N PRO A 12 14.13 -2.39 -4.60
CA PRO A 12 13.91 -1.04 -5.12
C PRO A 12 15.20 -0.27 -5.40
N GLU A 13 16.27 -0.54 -4.66
CA GLU A 13 17.58 0.10 -4.82
C GLU A 13 18.28 -0.36 -6.09
N THR A 14 18.33 -1.67 -6.35
CA THR A 14 18.85 -2.23 -7.60
C THR A 14 18.05 -1.73 -8.81
N TYR A 15 16.73 -1.57 -8.65
CA TYR A 15 15.88 -0.98 -9.68
C TYR A 15 16.16 0.52 -9.89
N ARG A 16 16.57 1.28 -8.88
CA ARG A 16 17.02 2.67 -9.11
C ARG A 16 18.35 2.72 -9.83
N ALA A 17 19.31 1.91 -9.37
CA ALA A 17 20.65 1.87 -9.94
C ALA A 17 20.66 1.45 -11.42
N LYS A 18 19.88 0.43 -11.79
CA LYS A 18 19.83 -0.08 -13.17
C LYS A 18 19.22 0.93 -14.17
N TRP A 19 18.38 1.85 -13.72
CA TRP A 19 17.73 2.85 -14.57
C TRP A 19 18.21 4.28 -14.30
N GLY A 20 19.18 4.48 -13.41
CA GLY A 20 19.72 5.81 -13.08
C GLY A 20 18.75 6.74 -12.36
N LEU A 21 17.78 6.20 -11.59
CA LEU A 21 16.80 7.03 -10.88
C LEU A 21 17.40 7.62 -9.58
N PRO A 22 17.01 8.86 -9.22
CA PRO A 22 17.37 9.44 -7.92
C PRO A 22 16.90 8.58 -6.74
N LEU A 23 17.62 8.65 -5.62
CA LEU A 23 17.27 7.94 -4.38
C LEU A 23 15.86 8.33 -3.89
N ASP A 24 15.52 9.61 -4.04
CA ASP A 24 14.25 10.19 -3.63
C ASP A 24 13.05 9.76 -4.51
N TYR A 25 13.30 9.03 -5.60
CA TYR A 25 12.23 8.67 -6.51
C TYR A 25 11.20 7.73 -5.86
N PRO A 26 9.92 8.14 -5.82
CA PRO A 26 8.88 7.35 -5.17
C PRO A 26 8.50 6.14 -6.03
N MET A 27 8.71 4.94 -5.48
CA MET A 27 8.37 3.66 -6.14
C MET A 27 6.88 3.33 -6.14
N VAL A 28 6.07 4.19 -5.54
CA VAL A 28 4.62 4.13 -5.50
C VAL A 28 4.15 5.56 -5.69
N ALA A 29 3.08 5.77 -6.47
CA ALA A 29 2.56 7.11 -6.71
C ALA A 29 2.23 7.84 -5.38
N PRO A 30 2.66 9.09 -5.21
CA PRO A 30 2.24 9.93 -4.09
C PRO A 30 0.70 9.97 -4.02
N GLY A 31 0.12 9.70 -2.85
CA GLY A 31 -1.34 9.69 -2.69
C GLY A 31 -2.05 8.40 -3.17
N TYR A 32 -1.34 7.36 -3.63
CA TYR A 32 -1.96 6.07 -3.96
C TYR A 32 -2.79 5.51 -2.80
N SER A 33 -2.28 5.63 -1.56
CA SER A 33 -3.00 5.19 -0.35
C SER A 33 -4.28 5.98 -0.10
N GLN A 34 -4.26 7.30 -0.29
CA GLN A 34 -5.43 8.16 -0.10
C GLN A 34 -6.50 7.87 -1.16
N ARG A 35 -6.11 7.71 -2.42
CA ARG A 35 -7.03 7.34 -3.50
C ARG A 35 -7.65 5.96 -3.29
N ARG A 36 -6.87 4.99 -2.79
CA ARG A 36 -7.37 3.65 -2.41
C ARG A 36 -8.34 3.72 -1.24
N SER A 37 -8.06 4.54 -0.23
CA SER A 37 -8.95 4.75 0.92
C SER A 37 -10.28 5.39 0.51
N ALA A 38 -10.26 6.40 -0.35
CA ALA A 38 -11.48 7.04 -0.86
C ALA A 38 -12.36 6.06 -1.66
N ILE A 39 -11.75 5.22 -2.51
CA ILE A 39 -12.46 4.16 -3.25
C ILE A 39 -13.01 3.10 -2.29
N ALA A 40 -12.25 2.71 -1.26
CA ALA A 40 -12.74 1.76 -0.26
C ALA A 40 -13.94 2.32 0.50
N ALA A 41 -13.87 3.56 0.95
CA ALA A 41 -14.96 4.25 1.66
C ALA A 41 -16.23 4.37 0.79
N SER A 42 -16.08 4.71 -0.50
CA SER A 42 -17.23 4.77 -1.41
C SER A 42 -17.83 3.39 -1.72
N LEU A 43 -16.99 2.35 -1.80
CA LEU A 43 -17.43 0.97 -1.96
C LEU A 43 -18.07 0.38 -0.68
N GLN A 44 -17.61 0.79 0.51
CA GLN A 44 -18.20 0.41 1.80
C GLN A 44 -19.65 0.91 1.91
N PHE A 45 -19.95 2.09 1.35
CA PHE A 45 -21.30 2.64 1.36
C PHE A 45 -22.31 1.82 0.53
N ASN A 46 -21.85 1.03 -0.44
CA ASN A 46 -22.69 0.19 -1.30
C ASN A 46 -22.64 -1.31 -0.94
N ARG A 47 -22.11 -1.66 0.24
CA ARG A 47 -22.07 -3.05 0.73
C ARG A 47 -22.72 -3.12 2.10
N GLY A 48 -24.05 -3.20 2.10
CA GLY A 48 -24.76 -3.76 3.25
C GLY A 48 -24.16 -5.13 3.57
N TYR A 49 -23.82 -5.35 4.84
CA TYR A 49 -23.13 -6.53 5.40
C TYR A 49 -21.62 -6.59 5.07
N ARG A 50 -20.69 -6.72 6.02
CA ARG A 50 -20.75 -7.11 7.44
C ARG A 50 -19.51 -6.52 8.10
N ALA A 51 -19.71 -5.60 9.05
CA ALA A 51 -18.63 -5.19 9.94
C ALA A 51 -18.15 -6.45 10.67
N ILE A 52 -16.91 -6.87 10.39
CA ILE A 52 -16.23 -7.85 11.23
C ILE A 52 -15.92 -7.10 12.53
N PRO A 53 -16.45 -7.53 13.70
CA PRO A 53 -16.13 -6.85 14.95
C PRO A 53 -14.62 -6.95 15.16
N GLN A 54 -13.96 -5.79 15.14
CA GLN A 54 -12.58 -5.66 15.53
C GLN A 54 -12.51 -6.10 16.99
N LYS A 55 -11.94 -7.27 17.27
CA LYS A 55 -11.68 -7.69 18.65
C LYS A 55 -10.84 -6.59 19.31
N ALA A 56 -11.39 -6.10 20.40
CA ALA A 56 -10.82 -5.09 21.27
C ALA A 56 -9.43 -5.51 21.81
N GLN A 57 -8.67 -4.46 22.07
CA GLN A 57 -7.32 -4.36 22.60
C GLN A 57 -7.05 -5.19 23.87
N ALA A 58 -5.84 -5.75 24.00
CA ALA A 58 -5.05 -5.98 25.24
C ALA A 58 -3.76 -6.72 24.81
N SER A 59 -2.52 -6.43 25.21
CA SER A 59 -2.00 -5.89 26.47
C SER A 59 -0.59 -5.35 26.25
N GLN A 60 -0.25 -4.19 26.81
CA GLN A 60 1.06 -3.97 27.43
C GLN A 60 1.02 -2.74 28.36
N VAL A 61 0.74 -2.98 29.65
CA VAL A 61 1.44 -2.43 30.82
C VAL A 61 1.15 -3.33 32.01
#